data_AF-A0A929ARI3-F1
#
_entry.id   AF-A0A929ARI3-F1
#
_cell.length_a   1.000
_cell.length_b   1.000
_cell.length_c   1.000
_cell.angle_alpha   90.00
_cell.angle_beta   90.00
_cell.angle_gamma   90.00
#
_symmetry.space_group_name_H-M   'P 1'
#
loop_
_entity.id
_entity.type
_entity.pdbx_description
1 polymer ?
#
loop_
_entity_poly.entity_id
_entity_poly.type
_entity_poly.pdbx_seq_one_letter_code
_entity_poly.pdbx_strand_id
1 'polypeptide(L)' 'MLTIKTFVQTLNAFHWSTDYKEFCQVLNLDEGQYSLEKYKHFENLCKALNEFDSESLAKLIEAGTIAERTVTKTYSN' A
#
# COMPACT_ATOMS: atom_id res chain seq x y z
N MET A 1 -15.85 6.81 1.34
CA MET A 1 -14.76 6.77 0.36
C MET A 1 -13.46 6.99 1.12
N LEU A 2 -12.49 6.09 1.04
CA LEU A 2 -11.19 6.25 1.69
C LEU A 2 -10.39 7.31 0.91
N THR A 3 -9.93 8.38 1.56
CA THR A 3 -9.03 9.35 0.91
C THR A 3 -7.60 8.82 0.94
N ILE A 4 -6.74 9.26 0.01
CA ILE A 4 -5.31 8.88 0.01
C ILE A 4 -4.64 9.23 1.33
N LYS A 5 -4.98 10.39 1.90
CA LYS A 5 -4.54 10.80 3.23
C LYS A 5 -4.97 9.79 4.29
N THR A 6 -6.25 9.41 4.32
CA THR A 6 -6.76 8.42 5.28
C THR A 6 -6.07 7.07 5.10
N PHE A 7 -5.86 6.61 3.87
CA PHE A 7 -5.17 5.37 3.55
C PHE A 7 -3.74 5.33 4.15
N VAL A 8 -2.92 6.33 3.83
CA VAL A 8 -1.54 6.44 4.33
C VAL A 8 -1.53 6.52 5.87
N GLN A 9 -2.40 7.34 6.45
CA GLN A 9 -2.50 7.48 7.91
C GLN A 9 -2.87 6.16 8.60
N THR A 10 -3.83 5.41 8.06
CA THR A 10 -4.24 4.12 8.64
C THR A 10 -3.16 3.05 8.55
N LEU A 11 -2.41 2.99 7.43
CA LEU A 11 -1.29 2.05 7.31
C LEU A 11 -0.15 2.39 8.26
N ASN A 12 0.16 3.68 8.43
CA ASN A 12 1.17 4.12 9.38
C ASN A 12 0.78 3.88 10.83
N ALA A 13 -0.49 4.11 11.18
CA ALA A 13 -0.99 3.81 12.52
C ALA A 13 -0.83 2.32 12.83
N PHE A 14 -1.19 1.45 11.88
CA PHE A 14 -0.99 0.01 12.00
C PHE A 14 0.50 -0.34 12.13
N HIS A 15 1.36 0.18 11.25
CA HIS A 15 2.81 -0.05 11.31
C HIS A 15 3.43 0.39 12.65
N TRP A 16 2.95 1.49 13.25
CA TRP A 16 3.44 1.95 14.56
C TRP A 16 2.99 1.06 15.72
N SER A 17 1.79 0.47 15.63
CA SER A 17 1.20 -0.32 16.71
C SER A 17 1.50 -1.82 16.61
N THR A 18 2.09 -2.30 15.51
CA THR A 18 2.11 -3.72 15.16
C THR A 18 3.50 -4.27 15.01
N ASP A 19 3.79 -5.33 15.77
CA ASP A 19 5.01 -6.12 15.62
C ASP A 19 4.86 -7.24 14.57
N TYR A 20 5.95 -7.97 14.31
CA TYR A 20 5.96 -9.08 13.35
C TYR A 20 4.91 -10.16 13.65
N LYS A 21 4.65 -10.46 14.92
CA LYS A 21 3.74 -11.53 15.32
C LYS A 21 2.29 -11.12 15.07
N GLU A 22 1.94 -9.90 15.47
CA GLU A 22 0.63 -9.31 15.20
C GLU A 22 0.38 -9.14 13.69
N PHE A 23 1.41 -8.75 12.92
CA PHE A 23 1.33 -8.71 11.47
C PHE A 23 0.99 -10.08 10.87
N CYS A 24 1.67 -11.14 11.33
CA CYS A 24 1.37 -12.50 10.89
C CYS A 24 -0.07 -12.91 11.24
N GLN A 25 -0.55 -12.58 12.44
CA GLN A 25 -1.93 -12.86 12.86
C GLN A 25 -2.95 -12.14 11.97
N VAL A 26 -2.76 -10.86 11.69
CA VAL A 26 -3.67 -10.06 10.86
C VAL A 26 -3.76 -10.61 9.44
N LEU A 27 -2.64 -11.08 8.90
CA LEU A 27 -2.59 -11.66 7.55
C LEU A 27 -2.88 -13.17 7.51
N ASN A 28 -3.17 -13.80 8.66
CA ASN A 28 -3.31 -15.26 8.79
C ASN A 28 -2.12 -16.03 8.19
N LEU A 29 -0.91 -15.59 8.51
CA LEU A 29 0.35 -16.19 8.09
C LEU A 29 1.00 -16.95 9.25
N ASP A 30 1.63 -18.07 8.95
CA ASP A 30 2.52 -18.74 9.89
C ASP A 30 3.82 -17.95 10.05
N GLU A 31 4.38 -17.95 11.25
CA GLU A 31 5.69 -17.33 11.49
C GLU A 31 6.78 -18.12 10.73
N GLY A 32 7.50 -17.44 9.85
CA GLY A 32 8.57 -18.04 9.07
C GLY A 32 9.25 -17.04 8.13
N GLN A 33 10.21 -17.53 7.35
CA GLN A 33 11.02 -16.68 6.46
C GLN A 33 10.16 -15.89 5.47
N TYR A 34 9.13 -16.51 4.90
CA TYR A 34 8.19 -15.86 3.99
C TYR A 34 7.50 -14.67 4.64
N SER A 35 6.93 -14.87 5.84
CA SER A 35 6.18 -13.85 6.56
C SER A 35 7.10 -12.72 7.03
N LEU A 36 8.34 -13.04 7.40
CA LEU A 36 9.36 -12.05 7.75
C LEU A 36 9.72 -11.15 6.56
N GLU A 37 9.84 -11.72 5.36
CA GLU A 37 10.07 -10.95 4.13
C GLU A 37 8.88 -10.04 3.82
N LYS A 38 7.65 -10.54 3.99
CA LYS A 38 6.44 -9.72 3.83
C LYS A 38 6.36 -8.59 4.84
N TYR A 39 6.73 -8.83 6.09
CA TYR A 39 6.78 -7.79 7.12
C TYR A 39 7.79 -6.70 6.75
N LYS A 40 9.01 -7.06 6.32
CA LYS A 40 10.01 -6.09 5.84
C LYS A 40 9.52 -5.27 4.65
N HIS A 41 8.82 -5.91 3.71
CA HIS A 41 8.21 -5.19 2.59
C HIS A 41 7.14 -4.22 3.05
N PHE A 42 6.34 -4.60 4.04
CA PHE A 42 5.33 -3.73 4.63
C PHE A 42 5.95 -2.53 5.34
N GLU A 43 7.01 -2.72 6.14
CA GLU A 43 7.76 -1.62 6.76
C GLU A 43 8.31 -0.65 5.70
N ASN A 44 8.92 -1.18 4.64
CA ASN A 44 9.47 -0.37 3.56
C ASN A 44 8.39 0.38 2.78
N LEU A 45 7.22 -0.23 2.57
CA LEU A 45 6.06 0.43 1.98
C LEU A 45 5.61 1.62 2.83
N CYS A 46 5.45 1.44 4.14
CA CYS A 46 5.03 2.52 5.04
C CYS A 46 6.04 3.67 5.05
N LYS A 47 7.34 3.36 5.05
CA LYS A 47 8.41 4.38 4.91
C LYS A 47 8.29 5.15 3.60
N ALA A 48 8.20 4.44 2.47
CA ALA A 48 8.08 5.08 1.16
C ALA A 48 6.82 5.96 1.05
N LEU A 49 5.67 5.49 1.56
CA LEU A 49 4.43 6.27 1.55
C LEU A 49 4.53 7.56 2.37
N ASN A 50 5.35 7.59 3.43
CA ASN A 50 5.60 8.79 4.23
C ASN A 50 6.50 9.82 3.56
N GLU A 51 7.27 9.43 2.54
CA GLU A 51 8.14 10.35 1.80
C GLU A 51 7.36 11.21 0.78
N PHE A 52 6.11 10.85 0.49
CA PHE A 52 5.24 11.61 -0.40
C PHE A 52 4.16 12.37 0.37
N ASP A 53 3.82 13.57 -0.10
CA ASP A 53 2.61 14.24 0.33
C ASP A 53 1.35 13.61 -0.32
N SER A 54 0.19 13.84 0.29
CA SER A 54 -1.06 13.24 -0.17
C SER A 54 -1.52 13.72 -1.56
N GLU A 55 -1.12 14.92 -1.98
CA GLU A 55 -1.49 15.48 -3.28
C GLU A 55 -0.67 14.79 -4.39
N SER A 56 0.63 14.63 -4.18
CA SER A 56 1.52 13.90 -5.09
C SER A 56 1.05 12.46 -5.31
N LEU A 57 0.72 11.74 -4.22
CA LEU A 57 0.18 10.37 -4.31
C LEU A 57 -1.16 10.33 -5.06
N ALA A 58 -2.05 11.29 -4.83
CA ALA A 58 -3.32 11.36 -5.54
C ALA A 58 -3.13 11.52 -7.05
N LYS A 59 -2.23 12.43 -7.47
CA LYS A 59 -1.90 12.65 -8.89
C LYS A 59 -1.35 11.39 -9.56
N LEU A 60 -0.50 10.62 -8.87
CA LEU A 60 0.03 9.35 -9.40
C LEU A 60 -1.07 8.32 -9.62
N ILE A 61 -2.02 8.21 -8.69
CA ILE A 61 -3.16 7.29 -8.79
C ILE A 61 -4.12 7.70 -9.92
N GLU A 62 -4.39 9.00 -10.06
CA GLU A 62 -5.19 9.53 -11.17
C GLU A 62 -4.55 9.22 -12.52
N ALA A 63 -3.23 9.44 -12.66
CA ALA A 63 -2.48 9.12 -13.87
C ALA A 63 -2.54 7.61 -14.20
N GLY A 64 -2.38 6.74 -13.20
CA GLY A 64 -2.52 5.29 -13.38
C GLY A 64 -3.91 4.87 -13.85
N THR A 65 -4.96 5.47 -13.30
CA THR A 65 -6.36 5.20 -13.69
C THR A 65 -6.63 5.60 -15.15
N ILE A 66 -6.02 6.68 -15.62
CA ILE A 66 -6.13 7.12 -17.02
C ILE A 66 -5.40 6.14 -17.95
N ALA A 67 -4.20 5.69 -17.56
CA ALA A 67 -3.42 4.72 -18.33
C ALA A 67 -4.19 3.40 -18.51
N GLU A 68 -4.78 2.85 -17.44
CA GLU A 68 -5.59 1.62 -17.49
C GLU A 68 -6.78 1.75 -18.46
N ARG A 69 -7.52 2.87 -18.39
CA ARG A 69 -8.65 3.15 -19.28
C ARG A 69 -8.25 3.30 -20.74
N THR A 70 -7.05 3.82 -20.99
CA THR A 70 -6.53 4.00 -22.35
C THR A 70 -6.16 2.65 -22.96
N VAL A 71 -5.55 1.75 -22.19
CA VAL A 71 -5.22 0.38 -22.61
C VAL A 71 -6.49 -0.40 -22.99
N THR A 72 -7.57 -0.31 -22.21
CA THR A 72 -8.84 -1.01 -22.54
C THR A 72 -9.51 -0.51 -23.83
N LYS A 73 -9.30 0.75 -24.23
CA LYS A 73 -9.87 1.29 -25.48
C LYS A 73 -9.12 0.83 -26.73
N THR A 74 -7.84 0.50 -26.63
CA THR A 74 -7.02 0.09 -27.77
C THR A 74 -7.29 -1.35 -28.24
N TYR A 75 -7.88 -2.20 -27.38
CA TYR A 75 -8.21 -3.60 -27.70
C TYR A 75 -9.67 -3.82 -28.11
N SER A 76 -10.46 -2.76 -28.27
CA SER A 76 -11.88 -2.83 -28.61
C SER A 76 -12.22 -2.31 -30.02
N ASN A 77 -11.22 -2.18 -30.90
CA ASN A 77 -11.39 -1.79 -32.31
C ASN A 77 -11.04 -2.93 -33.26
#